data_AF-A0A966YKN3-F1
#
_entry.id   AF-A0A966YKN3-F1
#
_cell.length_a   1.000
_cell.length_b   1.000
_cell.length_c   1.000
_cell.angle_alpha   90.00
_cell.angle_beta   90.00
_cell.angle_gamma   90.00
#
_symmetry.space_group_name_H-M   'P 1'
#
loop_
_entity.id
_entity.type
_entity.pdbx_description
1 polymer ?
#
loop_
_entity_poly.entity_id
_entity_poly.type
_entity_poly.pdbx_seq_one_letter_code
_entity_poly.pdbx_strand_id
1 'polypeptide(L)'
;MSYSDVDLRPAIQLDETTRGDFVVRVYQHLLGAIVAFAGIEAILLNTPFAEGIYNFVRGSGFSWLLILGGFMVGQWIVTNAAADLLNPQRQYAALFGSAGLYAILFAPMLHYFFRVADDGATSVAAAGLITAVAFAGLTVVAVV
;
A
#
# COMPACT_ATOMS: atom_id res chain seq x y z
N MET A 1 -19.46 -15.30 -13.82
CA MET A 1 -18.93 -14.92 -15.14
C MET A 1 -18.00 -16.04 -15.58
N SER A 2 -18.19 -16.57 -16.78
CA SER A 2 -17.25 -17.52 -17.39
C SER A 2 -15.96 -16.78 -17.74
N TYR A 3 -14.80 -17.38 -17.49
CA TYR A 3 -13.48 -16.78 -17.78
C TYR A 3 -13.18 -16.67 -19.28
N SER A 4 -14.08 -17.17 -20.13
CA SER A 4 -13.95 -17.22 -21.59
C SER A 4 -14.10 -15.87 -22.31
N ASP A 5 -14.55 -14.81 -21.61
CA ASP A 5 -14.91 -13.52 -22.22
C ASP A 5 -14.08 -12.33 -21.71
N VAL A 6 -12.95 -12.57 -21.03
CA VAL A 6 -12.10 -11.48 -20.51
C VAL A 6 -11.24 -10.91 -21.63
N ASP A 7 -11.53 -9.68 -22.05
CA ASP A 7 -10.72 -8.94 -23.02
C ASP A 7 -9.38 -8.52 -22.38
N LEU A 8 -8.29 -9.19 -22.79
CA LEU A 8 -6.93 -8.95 -22.31
C LEU A 8 -6.16 -7.93 -23.15
N ARG A 9 -6.82 -7.23 -24.08
CA ARG A 9 -6.16 -6.18 -24.85
C ARG A 9 -5.66 -5.07 -23.91
N PRO A 10 -4.45 -4.53 -24.13
CA PRO A 10 -3.97 -3.40 -23.36
C PRO A 10 -4.94 -2.22 -23.43
N ALA A 11 -5.15 -1.53 -22.31
CA ALA A 11 -6.12 -0.44 -22.19
C ALA A 11 -5.94 0.66 -23.27
N ILE A 12 -4.71 0.88 -23.76
CA ILE A 12 -4.41 1.85 -24.82
C ILE A 12 -5.12 1.55 -26.17
N GLN A 13 -5.52 0.30 -26.40
CA GLN A 13 -6.22 -0.12 -27.62
C GLN A 13 -7.74 0.04 -27.53
N LEU A 14 -8.26 0.46 -26.38
CA LEU A 14 -9.68 0.68 -26.15
C LEU A 14 -10.09 2.11 -26.53
N ASP A 15 -11.39 2.34 -26.70
CA ASP A 15 -11.91 3.68 -26.95
C ASP A 15 -11.65 4.62 -25.76
N GLU A 16 -11.75 5.92 -26.01
CA GLU A 16 -11.44 6.95 -25.02
C GLU A 16 -12.29 6.84 -23.74
N THR A 17 -13.57 6.50 -23.86
CA THR A 17 -14.46 6.41 -22.71
C THR A 17 -14.08 5.23 -21.82
N THR A 18 -13.83 4.06 -22.40
CA THR A 18 -13.38 2.87 -21.66
C THR A 18 -12.01 3.08 -21.00
N ARG A 19 -11.11 3.82 -21.65
CA ARG A 19 -9.81 4.19 -21.07
C ARG A 19 -9.96 5.12 -19.86
N GLY A 20 -10.83 6.12 -19.94
CA GLY A 20 -11.14 7.01 -18.82
C GLY A 20 -11.69 6.22 -17.62
N ASP A 21 -12.67 5.36 -17.88
CA ASP A 21 -13.26 4.46 -16.88
C ASP A 21 -12.21 3.55 -16.22
N PHE A 22 -11.30 2.98 -17.01
CA PHE A 22 -10.21 2.15 -16.51
C PHE A 22 -9.34 2.92 -15.52
N VAL A 23 -8.92 4.14 -15.87
CA VAL A 23 -8.07 4.98 -14.99
C VAL A 23 -8.81 5.30 -13.69
N VAL A 24 -10.07 5.72 -13.75
CA VAL A 24 -10.87 6.02 -12.55
C VAL A 24 -10.94 4.81 -11.62
N ARG A 25 -11.20 3.62 -12.17
CA ARG A 25 -11.24 2.38 -11.38
C ARG A 25 -9.88 2.09 -10.74
N VAL A 26 -8.77 2.23 -11.47
CA VAL A 26 -7.42 2.04 -10.90
C VAL A 26 -7.20 2.94 -9.68
N TYR A 27 -7.58 4.22 -9.76
CA TYR A 27 -7.47 5.15 -8.64
C TYR A 27 -8.38 4.77 -7.45
N GLN A 28 -9.59 4.27 -7.71
CA GLN A 28 -10.48 3.80 -6.63
C GLN A 28 -9.89 2.59 -5.87
N HIS A 29 -9.29 1.64 -6.59
CA HIS A 29 -8.67 0.46 -5.97
C HIS A 29 -7.42 0.86 -5.19
N LEU A 30 -6.59 1.74 -5.75
CA LEU A 30 -5.43 2.30 -5.08
C LEU A 30 -5.83 3.03 -3.79
N LEU A 31 -6.85 3.88 -3.85
CA LEU A 31 -7.38 4.55 -2.67
C LEU A 31 -7.86 3.55 -1.62
N GLY A 32 -8.57 2.50 -2.03
CA GLY A 32 -8.98 1.41 -1.15
C GLY A 32 -7.80 0.73 -0.46
N ALA A 33 -6.72 0.47 -1.18
CA ALA A 33 -5.49 -0.11 -0.62
C ALA A 33 -4.80 0.83 0.37
N ILE A 34 -4.74 2.13 0.10
CA ILE A 34 -4.19 3.14 1.01
C ILE A 34 -5.02 3.23 2.29
N VAL A 35 -6.35 3.23 2.18
CA VAL A 35 -7.25 3.23 3.35
C VAL A 35 -7.08 1.94 4.16
N ALA A 36 -6.97 0.79 3.50
CA ALA A 36 -6.69 -0.48 4.18
C ALA A 36 -5.34 -0.44 4.92
N PHE A 37 -4.27 0.03 4.27
CA PHE A 37 -2.97 0.24 4.90
C PHE A 37 -3.07 1.13 6.15
N ALA A 38 -3.70 2.30 6.03
CA ALA A 38 -3.88 3.22 7.15
C ALA A 38 -4.71 2.63 8.30
N GLY A 39 -5.76 1.87 7.97
CA GLY A 39 -6.59 1.16 8.94
C GLY A 39 -5.82 0.07 9.68
N ILE A 40 -5.02 -0.72 8.97
CA ILE A 40 -4.17 -1.77 9.56
C ILE A 40 -3.12 -1.13 10.48
N GLU A 41 -2.45 -0.06 10.05
CA GLU A 41 -1.50 0.70 10.87
C GLU A 41 -2.15 1.26 12.14
N ALA A 42 -3.35 1.85 12.01
CA ALA A 42 -4.10 2.33 13.17
C ALA A 42 -4.37 1.20 14.17
N ILE A 43 -4.72 -0.01 13.69
CA ILE A 43 -4.88 -1.18 14.57
C ILE A 43 -3.54 -1.56 15.21
N LEU A 44 -2.46 -1.68 14.42
CA LEU A 44 -1.15 -2.08 14.92
C LEU A 44 -0.63 -1.12 16.00
N LEU A 45 -0.73 0.19 15.79
CA LEU A 45 -0.27 1.23 16.72
C LEU A 45 -1.07 1.31 18.03
N ASN A 46 -2.31 0.79 18.03
CA ASN A 46 -3.16 0.69 19.21
C ASN A 46 -3.03 -0.68 19.92
N THR A 47 -2.17 -1.57 19.43
CA THR A 47 -1.89 -2.87 20.05
C THR A 47 -0.41 -3.00 20.42
N PRO A 48 -0.03 -3.99 21.25
CA PRO A 48 1.39 -4.25 21.56
C PRO A 48 2.22 -4.71 20.36
N PHE A 49 1.61 -5.01 19.21
CA PHE A 49 2.32 -5.49 18.03
C PHE A 49 3.30 -4.46 17.48
N ALA A 50 2.90 -3.19 17.34
CA ALA A 50 3.79 -2.17 16.80
C ALA A 50 5.02 -1.95 17.70
N GLU A 51 4.83 -1.96 19.02
CA GLU A 51 5.93 -1.88 19.99
C GLU A 51 6.84 -3.12 19.93
N GLY A 52 6.26 -4.31 19.82
CA GLY A 52 7.02 -5.56 19.67
C GLY A 52 7.91 -5.56 18.42
N ILE A 53 7.36 -5.14 17.28
CA ILE A 53 8.11 -5.02 16.02
C ILE A 53 9.21 -3.95 16.15
N TYR A 54 8.89 -2.80 16.75
CA TYR A 54 9.89 -1.74 17.00
C TYR A 54 11.05 -2.22 17.88
N ASN A 55 10.76 -2.88 19.00
CA ASN A 55 11.78 -3.40 19.91
C ASN A 55 12.64 -4.50 19.26
N PHE A 56 12.03 -5.36 18.44
CA PHE A 56 12.74 -6.37 17.65
C PHE A 56 13.75 -5.73 16.69
N VAL A 57 13.34 -4.69 15.95
CA VAL A 57 14.21 -3.96 15.01
C VAL A 57 15.30 -3.19 15.74
N ARG A 58 14.96 -2.53 16.85
CA ARG A 58 15.91 -1.76 17.66
C ARG A 58 16.98 -2.63 18.30
N GLY A 59 16.68 -3.89 18.63
CA GLY A 59 17.60 -4.80 19.30
C GLY A 59 18.82 -5.20 18.47
N SER A 60 18.73 -5.19 17.13
CA SER A 60 19.86 -5.49 16.25
C SER A 60 19.60 -5.01 14.83
N GLY A 61 20.63 -4.45 14.18
CA GLY A 61 20.54 -4.09 12.75
C GLY A 61 20.25 -5.29 11.84
N PHE A 62 20.59 -6.52 12.26
CA PHE A 62 20.25 -7.74 11.52
C PHE A 62 18.74 -8.02 11.53
N SER A 63 18.02 -7.65 12.60
CA SER A 63 16.56 -7.81 12.68
C SER A 63 15.84 -7.02 11.58
N TRP A 64 16.38 -5.86 11.20
CA TRP A 64 15.84 -5.10 10.07
C TRP A 64 15.99 -5.84 8.74
N LEU A 65 17.13 -6.52 8.51
CA LEU A 65 17.32 -7.35 7.31
C LEU A 65 16.34 -8.52 7.26
N LEU A 66 15.94 -9.08 8.41
CA LEU A 66 14.91 -10.11 8.46
C LEU A 66 13.53 -9.57 8.06
N ILE A 67 13.16 -8.35 8.52
CA ILE A 67 11.92 -7.70 8.09
C ILE A 67 11.95 -7.41 6.59
N LEU A 68 13.05 -6.85 6.08
CA LEU A 68 13.20 -6.58 4.65
C LEU A 68 13.17 -7.87 3.82
N GLY A 69 13.86 -8.93 4.26
CA GLY A 69 13.83 -10.23 3.59
C GLY A 69 12.42 -10.83 3.56
N GLY A 70 11.70 -10.79 4.69
CA GLY A 70 10.31 -11.21 4.78
C GLY A 70 9.40 -10.38 3.87
N PHE A 71 9.59 -9.06 3.84
CA PHE A 71 8.87 -8.15 2.96
C PHE A 71 9.13 -8.46 1.47
N MET A 72 10.38 -8.71 1.09
CA MET A 72 10.73 -9.08 -0.29
C MET A 72 10.07 -10.38 -0.72
N VAL A 73 10.09 -11.42 0.11
CA VAL A 73 9.42 -12.70 -0.16
C VAL A 73 7.91 -12.51 -0.24
N GLY A 74 7.32 -11.77 0.70
CA GLY A 74 5.90 -11.45 0.70
C GLY A 74 5.48 -10.70 -0.57
N GLN A 75 6.24 -9.67 -0.97
CA GLN A 75 5.97 -8.90 -2.18
C GLN A 75 6.15 -9.73 -3.44
N TRP A 76 7.11 -10.65 -3.48
CA TRP A 76 7.24 -11.60 -4.59
C TRP A 76 5.98 -12.46 -4.73
N ILE A 77 5.44 -13.01 -3.63
CA ILE A 77 4.19 -13.79 -3.65
C ILE A 77 3.03 -12.93 -4.14
N VAL A 78 2.90 -11.72 -3.60
CA VAL A 78 1.85 -10.76 -3.97
C VAL A 78 1.95 -10.37 -5.44
N THR A 79 3.14 -10.09 -5.96
CA THR A 79 3.36 -9.75 -7.37
C THR A 79 2.96 -10.90 -8.29
N ASN A 80 3.30 -12.14 -7.93
CA ASN A 80 2.86 -13.31 -8.69
C ASN A 80 1.33 -13.47 -8.68
N ALA A 81 0.67 -13.19 -7.56
CA ALA A 81 -0.78 -13.23 -7.46
C ALA A 81 -1.47 -12.10 -8.26
N ALA A 82 -0.87 -10.91 -8.30
CA ALA A 82 -1.35 -9.79 -9.12
C ALA A 82 -1.21 -10.07 -10.62
N ALA A 83 -0.24 -10.89 -11.03
CA ALA A 83 -0.03 -11.27 -12.42
C ALA A 83 -1.01 -12.33 -12.96
N ASP A 84 -1.86 -12.92 -12.10
CA ASP A 84 -2.90 -13.86 -12.53
C ASP A 84 -4.09 -13.09 -13.15
N LEU A 85 -3.96 -12.75 -14.43
CA LEU A 85 -4.93 -11.94 -15.18
C LEU A 85 -6.33 -12.56 -15.24
N LEU A 86 -6.41 -13.88 -15.12
CA LEU A 86 -7.67 -14.58 -15.18
C LEU A 86 -8.37 -14.60 -13.84
N ASN A 87 -7.69 -14.40 -12.70
CA ASN A 87 -8.28 -14.52 -11.37
C ASN A 87 -8.34 -13.17 -10.62
N PRO A 88 -9.44 -12.39 -10.76
CA PRO A 88 -9.61 -11.13 -10.04
C PRO A 88 -9.50 -11.26 -8.51
N GLN A 89 -9.97 -12.37 -7.93
CA GLN A 89 -9.90 -12.56 -6.48
C GLN A 89 -8.44 -12.60 -6.00
N ARG A 90 -7.55 -13.25 -6.75
CA ARG A 90 -6.11 -13.26 -6.47
C ARG A 90 -5.48 -11.87 -6.64
N GLN A 91 -5.93 -11.08 -7.60
CA GLN A 91 -5.47 -9.69 -7.78
C GLN A 91 -5.89 -8.78 -6.62
N TYR A 92 -7.12 -8.89 -6.11
CA TYR A 92 -7.55 -8.15 -4.92
C TYR A 92 -6.81 -8.64 -3.67
N ALA A 93 -6.62 -9.94 -3.51
CA ALA A 93 -5.82 -10.49 -2.42
C ALA A 93 -4.37 -10.01 -2.49
N ALA A 94 -3.80 -9.87 -3.68
CA ALA A 94 -2.50 -9.26 -3.90
C ALA A 94 -2.49 -7.78 -3.50
N LEU A 95 -3.48 -7.01 -3.95
CA LEU A 95 -3.58 -5.58 -3.66
C LEU A 95 -3.69 -5.31 -2.15
N PHE A 96 -4.59 -5.98 -1.45
CA PHE A 96 -4.75 -5.78 0.00
C PHE A 96 -3.68 -6.52 0.82
N GLY A 97 -3.15 -7.62 0.31
CA GLY A 97 -1.99 -8.31 0.87
C GLY A 97 -0.74 -7.43 0.85
N SER A 98 -0.49 -6.70 -0.23
CA SER A 98 0.62 -5.72 -0.27
C SER A 98 0.41 -4.62 0.77
N ALA A 99 -0.80 -4.08 0.91
CA ALA A 99 -1.11 -3.09 1.95
C ALA A 99 -0.78 -3.61 3.36
N GLY A 100 -1.10 -4.88 3.66
CA GLY A 100 -0.73 -5.52 4.92
C GLY A 100 0.78 -5.68 5.11
N LEU A 101 1.52 -6.08 4.07
CA LEU A 101 2.98 -6.17 4.11
C LEU A 101 3.64 -4.81 4.34
N TYR A 102 3.13 -3.77 3.67
CA TYR A 102 3.58 -2.39 3.91
C TYR A 102 3.29 -1.95 5.34
N ALA A 103 2.13 -2.29 5.91
CA ALA A 103 1.82 -1.97 7.29
C ALA A 103 2.79 -2.63 8.30
N ILE A 104 3.22 -3.87 8.05
CA ILE A 104 4.24 -4.50 8.90
C ILE A 104 5.59 -3.76 8.78
N LEU A 105 5.95 -3.36 7.56
CA LEU A 105 7.20 -2.64 7.30
C LEU A 105 7.21 -1.23 7.92
N PHE A 106 6.08 -0.53 7.90
CA PHE A 106 5.94 0.85 8.41
C PHE A 106 5.64 0.91 9.92
N ALA A 107 5.07 -0.13 10.51
CA ALA A 107 4.76 -0.20 11.94
C ALA A 107 5.90 0.25 12.88
N PRO A 108 7.15 -0.22 12.76
CA PRO A 108 8.21 0.22 13.67
C PRO A 108 8.59 1.70 13.47
N MET A 109 8.45 2.23 12.24
CA MET A 109 8.72 3.62 11.94
C MET A 109 7.62 4.53 12.51
N LEU A 110 6.35 4.19 12.30
CA LEU A 110 5.24 4.95 12.87
C LEU A 110 5.20 4.84 14.39
N HIS A 111 5.54 3.68 14.97
CA HIS A 111 5.69 3.55 16.42
C HIS A 111 6.75 4.51 16.95
N TYR A 112 7.92 4.58 16.30
CA TYR A 112 8.96 5.53 16.66
C TYR A 112 8.44 6.97 16.68
N PHE A 113 7.77 7.43 15.61
CA PHE A 113 7.25 8.79 15.57
C PHE A 113 6.15 9.05 16.60
N PHE A 114 5.19 8.14 16.78
CA PHE A 114 4.08 8.40 17.70
C PHE A 114 4.40 8.18 19.18
N ARG A 115 5.44 7.40 19.51
CA ARG A 115 5.70 6.96 20.89
C ARG A 115 7.10 7.29 21.42
N VAL A 116 8.06 7.60 20.56
CA VAL A 116 9.47 7.78 20.96
C VAL A 116 10.01 9.16 20.57
N ALA A 117 9.69 9.64 19.37
CA ALA A 117 10.17 10.93 18.88
C ALA A 117 9.40 12.10 19.51
N ASP A 118 10.12 13.18 19.82
CA ASP A 118 9.52 14.45 20.18
C ASP A 118 8.74 15.02 18.99
N ASP A 119 7.55 15.57 19.24
CA ASP A 119 6.65 16.15 18.23
C ASP A 119 6.28 15.24 17.05
N GLY A 120 6.46 13.92 17.16
CA GLY A 120 6.30 13.02 16.01
C GLY A 120 4.88 12.95 15.45
N ALA A 121 3.84 13.20 16.26
CA ALA A 121 2.46 13.33 15.75
C ALA A 121 2.31 14.50 14.75
N THR A 122 2.97 15.64 15.02
CA THR A 122 2.97 16.78 14.10
C THR A 122 3.76 16.47 12.84
N SER A 123 4.86 15.72 12.95
CA SER A 123 5.68 15.29 11.81
C SER A 123 4.91 14.36 10.88
N VAL A 124 4.19 13.38 11.43
CA VAL A 124 3.36 12.46 10.63
C VAL A 124 2.20 13.20 9.98
N ALA A 125 1.54 14.12 10.69
CA ALA A 125 0.48 14.95 10.12
C ALA A 125 0.99 15.83 8.96
N ALA A 126 2.17 16.43 9.12
CA ALA A 126 2.82 17.21 8.06
C ALA A 126 3.16 16.35 6.84
N ALA A 127 3.71 15.15 7.04
CA ALA A 127 4.00 14.21 5.95
C ALA A 127 2.73 13.81 5.16
N GLY A 128 1.62 13.55 5.87
CA GLY A 128 0.32 13.27 5.26
C GLY A 128 -0.20 14.46 4.45
N LEU A 129 -0.14 15.67 5.00
CA LEU A 129 -0.56 16.88 4.31
C LEU A 129 0.25 17.15 3.05
N ILE A 130 1.59 17.09 3.15
CA ILE A 130 2.49 17.29 2.00
C ILE A 130 2.20 16.27 0.90
N THR A 131 1.98 15.00 1.27
CA THR A 131 1.62 13.94 0.32
C THR A 131 0.31 14.25 -0.40
N ALA A 132 -0.74 14.65 0.35
CA ALA A 132 -2.04 14.98 -0.22
C ALA A 132 -1.97 16.19 -1.17
N VAL A 133 -1.26 17.24 -0.78
CA VAL A 133 -1.08 18.45 -1.60
C VAL A 133 -0.27 18.14 -2.85
N ALA A 134 0.83 17.40 -2.74
CA ALA A 134 1.66 17.02 -3.88
C ALA A 134 0.88 16.14 -4.86
N PHE A 135 0.15 15.15 -4.35
CA PHE A 135 -0.70 14.29 -5.17
C PHE A 135 -1.81 15.08 -5.89
N ALA A 136 -2.51 15.96 -5.17
CA ALA A 136 -3.54 16.81 -5.76
C ALA A 136 -2.95 17.74 -6.84
N GLY A 137 -1.80 18.37 -6.56
CA GLY A 137 -1.12 19.24 -7.51
C GLY A 137 -0.71 18.51 -8.80
N LEU A 138 -0.10 17.32 -8.68
CA LEU A 138 0.26 16.50 -9.84
C LEU A 138 -0.97 16.00 -10.60
N THR A 139 -2.06 15.69 -9.89
CA THR A 139 -3.32 15.26 -10.53
C THR A 139 -3.93 16.38 -11.36
N VAL A 140 -3.90 17.62 -10.87
CA VAL A 140 -4.36 18.78 -11.65
C VAL A 140 -3.54 18.94 -12.92
N VAL A 141 -2.20 18.86 -12.83
CA VAL A 141 -1.33 18.97 -14.01
C VAL A 141 -1.57 17.85 -15.03
N ALA A 142 -1.94 16.65 -14.59
CA ALA A 142 -2.23 15.54 -15.49
C ALA A 142 -3.57 15.68 -16.25
N VAL A 143 -4.49 16.51 -15.74
CA VAL A 143 -5.86 16.68 -16.27
C VAL A 143 -6.01 17.98 -17.10
N VAL A 144 -5.08 18.92 -16.95
CA VAL A 144 -5.00 20.18 -17.73
C VAL A 144 -4.13 20.00 -18.97
#